data_AF-A0A6C0E8V7-F1
#
_entry.id   AF-A0A6C0E8V7-F1
#
_cell.length_a   1.000
_cell.length_b   1.000
_cell.length_c   1.000
_cell.angle_alpha   90.00
_cell.angle_beta   90.00
_cell.angle_gamma   90.00
#
_symmetry.space_group_name_H-M   'P 1'
#
loop_
_entity.id
_entity.type
_entity.pdbx_description
1 polymer ?
#
loop_
_entity_poly.entity_id
_entity_poly.type
_entity_poly.pdbx_seq_one_letter_code
_entity_poly.pdbx_strand_id
1 'polypeptide(L)'
;MTLTYHQFIKNFEKDCIFMTCLNNEMNNNGFQYKIGLNEDPYFCPSSPCECNPDIGHLYFRKKEDLECIYSGLNICIIELCEDAKFCVHPRNSKIYITNKFIIKEILPQTEELCKNAVKEYGLALKHVKNQTEELCRMAVLQNGLALQYVQNQTEELCKIAVQVNHPYHKDLVALKYVKNKTDEICKLAVEKNAMALEYVENQTEELCKIAVQQNGVALKYVKNQTEELCKIAVQVHSTLDCPLKYVKNQTEEICKLAVQTDGRALKYVKNQTEEICKLAVQQDGWALEFVQNQTYEICKIAVQNNGYALKHVQNQTYEICKIAVQRCGLALEYVKNQTDELCKIAVQDNFHAIDFVINQTEELWKIVDEKNKLDLEYYIKNQIK
;
A
#
# COMPACT_ATOMS: atom_id res chain seq x y z
N MET A 1 31.70 -19.58 -6.18
CA MET A 1 32.82 -20.50 -6.49
C MET A 1 32.37 -21.41 -7.61
N THR A 2 33.19 -21.56 -8.65
CA THR A 2 32.87 -22.41 -9.81
C THR A 2 33.46 -23.80 -9.64
N LEU A 3 32.70 -24.81 -10.02
CA LEU A 3 33.00 -26.22 -9.86
C LEU A 3 33.09 -26.90 -11.24
N THR A 4 34.04 -27.81 -11.41
CA THR A 4 34.03 -28.76 -12.52
C THR A 4 32.95 -29.82 -12.29
N TYR A 5 32.58 -30.58 -13.33
CA TYR A 5 31.65 -31.71 -13.20
C TYR A 5 32.03 -32.66 -12.05
N HIS A 6 33.26 -33.15 -12.01
CA HIS A 6 33.70 -34.07 -10.94
C HIS A 6 33.64 -33.45 -9.55
N GLN A 7 33.95 -32.16 -9.41
CA GLN A 7 33.82 -31.46 -8.12
C GLN A 7 32.36 -31.27 -7.71
N PHE A 8 31.47 -31.00 -8.66
CA PHE A 8 30.04 -30.83 -8.43
C PHE A 8 29.39 -32.15 -8.03
N ILE A 9 29.55 -33.20 -8.85
CA ILE A 9 28.89 -34.51 -8.68
C ILE A 9 29.38 -35.24 -7.42
N LYS A 10 30.63 -35.01 -6.97
CA LYS A 10 31.17 -35.65 -5.75
C LYS A 10 30.29 -35.43 -4.50
N ASN A 11 29.51 -34.35 -4.47
CA ASN A 11 28.64 -34.01 -3.34
C ASN A 11 27.24 -34.63 -3.43
N PHE A 12 26.97 -35.44 -4.46
CA PHE A 12 25.65 -36.01 -4.71
C PHE A 12 25.71 -37.54 -4.82
N GLU A 13 24.59 -38.19 -4.52
CA GLU A 13 24.43 -39.63 -4.71
C GLU A 13 24.43 -40.00 -6.19
N LYS A 14 24.84 -41.24 -6.49
CA LYS A 14 25.06 -41.72 -7.87
C LYS A 14 23.81 -41.66 -8.75
N ASP A 15 22.62 -41.73 -8.15
CA ASP A 15 21.33 -41.80 -8.84
C ASP A 15 20.52 -40.50 -8.73
N CYS A 16 21.17 -39.37 -8.40
CA CYS A 16 20.51 -38.08 -8.27
C CYS A 16 19.92 -37.61 -9.60
N ILE A 17 18.64 -37.24 -9.60
CA ILE A 17 17.96 -36.71 -10.78
C ILE A 17 17.93 -35.18 -10.72
N PHE A 18 18.46 -34.56 -11.76
CA PHE A 18 18.42 -33.11 -11.93
C PHE A 18 17.29 -32.69 -12.86
N MET A 19 16.63 -31.59 -12.50
CA MET A 19 15.47 -31.07 -13.21
C MET A 19 15.52 -29.55 -13.34
N THR A 20 14.85 -29.03 -14.36
CA THR A 20 14.50 -27.62 -14.46
C THR A 20 12.99 -27.47 -14.68
N CYS A 21 12.44 -26.31 -14.31
CA CYS A 21 11.02 -26.00 -14.46
C CYS A 21 10.85 -24.81 -15.40
N LEU A 22 10.09 -25.01 -16.46
CA LEU A 22 9.93 -24.03 -17.55
C LEU A 22 8.46 -23.63 -17.73
N ASN A 23 8.25 -22.39 -18.17
CA ASN A 23 6.92 -21.93 -18.57
C ASN A 23 6.44 -22.62 -19.87
N ASN A 24 5.23 -22.28 -20.33
CA ASN A 24 4.65 -22.87 -21.55
C ASN A 24 5.37 -22.50 -22.84
N GLU A 25 6.22 -21.47 -22.81
CA GLU A 25 7.06 -21.03 -23.92
C GLU A 25 8.46 -21.65 -23.86
N MET A 26 8.70 -22.63 -22.97
CA MET A 26 10.02 -23.22 -22.72
C MET A 26 11.07 -22.18 -22.27
N ASN A 27 10.63 -21.19 -21.49
CA ASN A 27 11.48 -20.12 -20.95
C ASN A 27 11.54 -20.18 -19.42
N ASN A 28 12.67 -19.73 -18.85
CA ASN A 28 12.81 -19.46 -17.41
C ASN A 28 13.71 -18.23 -17.20
N ASN A 29 13.19 -17.21 -16.51
CA ASN A 29 13.86 -15.93 -16.23
C ASN A 29 14.47 -15.27 -17.48
N GLY A 30 13.79 -15.32 -18.63
CA GLY A 30 14.25 -14.71 -19.87
C GLY A 30 15.14 -15.62 -20.73
N PHE A 31 15.67 -16.72 -20.19
CA PHE A 31 16.42 -17.69 -20.99
C PHE A 31 15.48 -18.64 -21.73
N GLN A 32 15.63 -18.75 -23.04
CA GLN A 32 14.86 -19.63 -23.90
C GLN A 32 15.54 -21.00 -24.03
N TYR A 33 14.83 -22.06 -23.64
CA TYR A 33 15.34 -23.42 -23.68
C TYR A 33 14.81 -24.17 -24.91
N LYS A 34 15.54 -25.21 -25.31
CA LYS A 34 15.16 -26.19 -26.34
C LYS A 34 15.39 -27.61 -25.83
N ILE A 35 14.68 -28.59 -26.40
CA ILE A 35 15.01 -30.00 -26.21
C ILE A 35 16.41 -30.27 -26.76
N GLY A 36 17.20 -31.08 -26.05
CA GLY A 36 18.61 -31.30 -26.37
C GLY A 36 19.54 -30.30 -25.68
N LEU A 37 20.68 -30.02 -26.30
CA LEU A 37 21.75 -29.20 -25.72
C LEU A 37 21.34 -27.73 -25.58
N ASN A 38 21.50 -27.16 -24.40
CA ASN A 38 21.35 -25.74 -24.11
C ASN A 38 22.69 -25.20 -23.58
N GLU A 39 23.12 -24.05 -24.08
CA GLU A 39 24.38 -23.41 -23.70
C GLU A 39 24.11 -21.94 -23.36
N ASP A 40 24.64 -21.49 -22.21
CA ASP A 40 24.61 -20.11 -21.77
C ASP A 40 25.95 -19.44 -22.12
N PRO A 41 25.99 -18.62 -23.19
CA PRO A 41 27.21 -17.93 -23.61
C PRO A 41 27.62 -16.81 -22.66
N TYR A 42 26.73 -16.39 -21.75
CA TYR A 42 26.95 -15.31 -20.79
C TYR A 42 27.28 -15.82 -19.38
N PHE A 43 27.52 -17.12 -19.23
CA PHE A 43 27.86 -17.72 -17.95
C PHE A 43 29.14 -17.09 -17.37
N CYS A 44 28.99 -16.33 -16.28
CA CYS A 44 30.10 -15.69 -15.57
C CYS A 44 30.42 -16.43 -14.26
N PRO A 45 31.51 -17.23 -14.22
CA PRO A 45 31.84 -18.05 -13.05
C PRO A 45 32.34 -17.28 -11.83
N SER A 46 32.83 -16.05 -12.04
CA SER A 46 33.36 -15.16 -11.00
C SER A 46 32.27 -14.29 -10.34
N SER A 47 31.17 -14.02 -11.03
CA SER A 47 30.05 -13.26 -10.49
C SER A 47 28.72 -13.80 -11.03
N PRO A 48 28.23 -14.95 -10.50
CA PRO A 48 27.05 -15.65 -11.01
C PRO A 48 25.71 -14.87 -10.89
N CYS A 49 25.76 -13.65 -10.38
CA CYS A 49 24.62 -12.85 -9.96
C CYS A 49 24.82 -11.31 -10.07
N GLU A 50 25.96 -10.82 -10.57
CA GLU A 50 26.07 -9.41 -11.05
C GLU A 50 25.79 -9.30 -12.56
N CYS A 51 25.59 -10.43 -13.24
CA CYS A 51 24.94 -10.48 -14.54
C CYS A 51 23.50 -9.97 -14.36
N ASN A 52 23.08 -9.03 -15.21
CA ASN A 52 21.74 -8.46 -15.20
C ASN A 52 20.66 -9.55 -14.98
N PRO A 53 19.77 -9.45 -13.97
CA PRO A 53 18.67 -10.41 -13.77
C PRO A 53 17.76 -10.57 -15.00
N ASP A 54 17.84 -9.67 -15.99
CA ASP A 54 17.14 -9.77 -17.28
C ASP A 54 17.81 -10.74 -18.28
N ILE A 55 19.06 -11.15 -18.05
CA ILE A 55 19.79 -12.11 -18.89
C ILE A 55 19.71 -13.46 -18.18
N GLY A 56 18.63 -14.21 -18.41
CA GLY A 56 18.41 -15.50 -17.76
C GLY A 56 19.60 -16.45 -17.89
N HIS A 57 19.73 -17.38 -16.93
CA HIS A 57 20.76 -18.41 -16.91
C HIS A 57 20.15 -19.83 -16.97
N LEU A 58 20.99 -20.84 -17.20
CA LEU A 58 20.59 -22.25 -17.12
C LEU A 58 20.49 -22.72 -15.66
N TYR A 59 19.30 -22.52 -15.09
CA TYR A 59 18.99 -22.93 -13.73
C TYR A 59 18.48 -24.37 -13.68
N PHE A 60 18.89 -25.12 -12.66
CA PHE A 60 18.38 -26.45 -12.37
C PHE A 60 18.46 -26.79 -10.88
N ARG A 61 17.84 -27.89 -10.48
CA ARG A 61 17.74 -28.36 -9.10
C ARG A 61 17.75 -29.88 -9.03
N LYS A 62 17.87 -30.43 -7.83
CA LYS A 62 17.53 -31.84 -7.57
C LYS A 62 16.02 -32.03 -7.61
N LYS A 63 15.57 -33.23 -7.98
CA LYS A 63 14.15 -33.62 -7.97
C LYS A 63 13.49 -33.37 -6.61
N GLU A 64 14.14 -33.71 -5.50
CA GLU A 64 13.55 -33.52 -4.16
C GLU A 64 13.39 -32.04 -3.77
N ASP A 65 14.15 -31.14 -4.40
CA ASP A 65 14.19 -29.71 -4.10
C ASP A 65 13.39 -28.87 -5.10
N LEU A 66 12.55 -29.52 -5.90
CA LEU A 66 11.73 -28.89 -6.92
C LEU A 66 10.53 -28.17 -6.30
N GLU A 67 10.78 -26.96 -5.81
CA GLU A 67 9.76 -26.08 -5.21
C GLU A 67 9.26 -25.01 -6.20
N CYS A 68 9.91 -24.88 -7.37
CA CYS A 68 9.69 -23.77 -8.31
C CYS A 68 8.52 -24.02 -9.26
N ILE A 69 7.31 -23.76 -8.78
CA ILE A 69 6.08 -23.75 -9.60
C ILE A 69 5.77 -22.34 -10.12
N TYR A 70 6.35 -21.31 -9.49
CA TYR A 70 6.23 -19.91 -9.91
C TYR A 70 6.71 -19.66 -11.35
N SER A 71 7.73 -20.39 -11.79
CA SER A 71 8.40 -20.25 -13.08
C SER A 71 7.70 -21.02 -14.22
N GLY A 72 6.88 -22.04 -13.89
CA GLY A 72 6.41 -22.97 -14.90
C GLY A 72 5.81 -24.26 -14.36
N LEU A 73 5.30 -25.09 -15.27
CA LEU A 73 4.83 -26.46 -14.99
C LEU A 73 5.38 -27.48 -15.99
N ASN A 74 6.29 -27.09 -16.89
CA ASN A 74 7.00 -28.03 -17.74
C ASN A 74 8.27 -28.49 -17.02
N ILE A 75 8.16 -29.60 -16.30
CA ILE A 75 9.28 -30.22 -15.58
C ILE A 75 10.14 -30.99 -16.59
N CYS A 76 11.39 -30.59 -16.71
CA CYS A 76 12.34 -31.16 -17.66
C CYS A 76 13.40 -31.94 -16.91
N ILE A 77 13.62 -33.21 -17.28
CA ILE A 77 14.79 -33.96 -16.82
C ILE A 77 15.99 -33.54 -17.63
N ILE A 78 17.08 -33.24 -16.93
CA ILE A 78 18.30 -32.76 -17.56
C ILE A 78 19.47 -33.73 -17.35
N GLU A 79 20.37 -33.72 -18.31
CA GLU A 79 21.67 -34.37 -18.25
C GLU A 79 22.76 -33.32 -18.17
N LEU A 80 23.63 -33.47 -17.18
CA LEU A 80 24.77 -32.58 -16.99
C LEU A 80 25.90 -32.99 -17.94
N CYS A 81 26.50 -32.03 -18.63
CA CYS A 81 27.65 -32.30 -19.49
C CYS A 81 28.93 -32.40 -18.65
N GLU A 82 29.81 -33.37 -18.94
CA GLU A 82 31.05 -33.59 -18.18
C GLU A 82 32.05 -32.42 -18.28
N ASP A 83 32.00 -31.67 -19.38
CA ASP A 83 32.82 -30.49 -19.62
C ASP A 83 32.12 -29.17 -19.24
N ALA A 84 30.95 -29.25 -18.60
CA ALA A 84 30.26 -28.08 -18.06
C ALA A 84 30.90 -27.58 -16.76
N LYS A 85 30.63 -26.30 -16.50
CA LYS A 85 30.97 -25.59 -15.27
C LYS A 85 29.70 -25.36 -14.47
N PHE A 86 29.82 -25.45 -13.15
CA PHE A 86 28.68 -25.36 -12.24
C PHE A 86 28.95 -24.34 -11.15
N CYS A 87 27.90 -23.73 -10.63
CA CYS A 87 27.95 -23.01 -9.37
C CYS A 87 26.62 -23.15 -8.62
N VAL A 88 26.69 -22.98 -7.30
CA VAL A 88 25.50 -22.92 -6.44
C VAL A 88 25.01 -21.48 -6.39
N HIS A 89 23.70 -21.29 -6.48
CA HIS A 89 23.10 -19.97 -6.40
C HIS A 89 23.36 -19.34 -5.02
N PRO A 90 23.84 -18.10 -4.94
CA PRO A 90 24.34 -17.51 -3.70
C PRO A 90 23.28 -17.29 -2.63
N ARG A 91 22.02 -17.09 -3.02
CA ARG A 91 20.89 -16.88 -2.11
C ARG A 91 20.07 -18.14 -1.82
N ASN A 92 20.30 -19.22 -2.54
CA ASN A 92 19.51 -20.44 -2.40
C ASN A 92 20.35 -21.67 -2.76
N SER A 93 20.79 -22.41 -1.75
CA SER A 93 21.66 -23.58 -1.90
C SER A 93 21.04 -24.76 -2.67
N LYS A 94 19.72 -24.71 -2.92
CA LYS A 94 18.97 -25.71 -3.68
C LYS A 94 18.90 -25.40 -5.19
N ILE A 95 19.39 -24.23 -5.61
CA ILE A 95 19.43 -23.82 -7.03
C ILE A 95 20.87 -23.92 -7.52
N TYR A 96 21.04 -24.56 -8.67
CA TYR A 96 22.31 -24.65 -9.36
C TYR A 96 22.24 -23.93 -10.70
N ILE A 97 23.39 -23.42 -11.13
CA ILE A 97 23.56 -22.73 -12.41
C ILE A 97 24.68 -23.43 -13.16
N THR A 98 24.54 -23.61 -14.46
CA THR A 98 25.58 -24.14 -15.31
C THR A 98 25.71 -23.35 -16.61
N ASN A 99 26.84 -23.48 -17.29
CA ASN A 99 26.99 -22.96 -18.65
C ASN A 99 26.34 -23.87 -19.70
N LYS A 100 26.07 -25.15 -19.40
CA LYS A 100 25.35 -26.04 -20.33
C LYS A 100 24.79 -27.31 -19.69
N PHE A 101 23.66 -27.76 -20.22
CA PHE A 101 23.11 -29.08 -19.97
C PHE A 101 22.24 -29.53 -21.17
N ILE A 102 21.85 -30.80 -21.19
CA ILE A 102 20.94 -31.36 -22.19
C ILE A 102 19.58 -31.61 -21.53
N ILE A 103 18.48 -31.11 -22.13
CA ILE A 103 17.13 -31.53 -21.75
C ILE A 103 16.83 -32.85 -22.45
N LYS A 104 16.67 -33.93 -21.68
CA LYS A 104 16.35 -35.27 -22.20
C LYS A 104 14.87 -35.43 -22.53
N GLU A 105 14.04 -35.07 -21.56
CA GLU A 105 12.60 -35.28 -21.65
C GLU A 105 11.84 -34.22 -20.85
N ILE A 106 10.60 -33.98 -21.25
CA ILE A 106 9.63 -33.18 -20.51
C ILE A 106 8.61 -34.14 -19.92
N LEU A 107 8.47 -34.11 -18.60
CA LEU A 107 7.47 -34.92 -17.90
C LEU A 107 6.06 -34.39 -18.17
N PRO A 108 5.06 -35.27 -18.29
CA PRO A 108 3.68 -34.84 -18.45
C PRO A 108 3.19 -34.05 -17.23
N GLN A 109 2.35 -33.05 -17.47
CA GLN A 109 1.63 -32.36 -16.39
C GLN A 109 0.59 -33.33 -15.81
N THR A 110 0.90 -33.91 -14.66
CA THR A 110 -0.05 -34.74 -13.92
C THR A 110 -1.05 -33.86 -13.17
N GLU A 111 -2.24 -34.40 -12.92
CA GLU A 111 -3.26 -33.69 -12.14
C GLU A 111 -2.74 -33.33 -10.74
N GLU A 112 -2.03 -34.24 -10.08
CA GLU A 112 -1.43 -34.05 -8.75
C GLU A 112 -0.41 -32.90 -8.75
N LEU A 113 0.44 -32.82 -9.78
CA LEU A 113 1.39 -31.72 -9.93
C LEU A 113 0.64 -30.38 -10.06
N CYS A 114 -0.38 -30.32 -10.92
CA CYS A 114 -1.17 -29.12 -11.12
C CYS A 114 -1.94 -28.71 -9.84
N LYS A 115 -2.49 -29.67 -9.10
CA LYS A 115 -3.21 -29.42 -7.84
C LYS A 115 -2.29 -28.86 -6.77
N ASN A 116 -1.13 -29.48 -6.55
CA ASN A 116 -0.13 -29.00 -5.61
C ASN A 116 0.38 -27.61 -6.00
N ALA A 117 0.55 -27.37 -7.29
CA ALA A 117 0.95 -26.08 -7.84
C ALA A 117 0.01 -24.93 -7.48
N VAL A 118 -1.27 -25.06 -7.81
CA VAL A 118 -2.25 -23.99 -7.57
C VAL A 118 -2.59 -23.83 -6.09
N LYS A 119 -2.43 -24.90 -5.29
CA LYS A 119 -2.61 -24.86 -3.84
C LYS A 119 -1.54 -24.02 -3.15
N GLU A 120 -0.29 -24.16 -3.57
CA GLU A 120 0.81 -23.31 -3.09
C GLU A 120 0.72 -21.89 -3.66
N TYR A 121 0.42 -21.77 -4.97
CA TYR A 121 0.37 -20.49 -5.68
C TYR A 121 -0.71 -20.48 -6.76
N GLY A 122 -1.85 -19.83 -6.51
CA GLY A 122 -3.03 -19.87 -7.39
C GLY A 122 -2.78 -19.36 -8.81
N LEU A 123 -1.86 -18.38 -8.98
CA LEU A 123 -1.50 -17.86 -10.30
C LEU A 123 -0.66 -18.84 -11.14
N ALA A 124 -0.20 -19.97 -10.57
CA ALA A 124 0.38 -21.07 -11.31
C ALA A 124 -0.58 -21.65 -12.36
N LEU A 125 -1.88 -21.38 -12.25
CA LEU A 125 -2.89 -21.75 -13.24
C LEU A 125 -2.53 -21.28 -14.66
N LYS A 126 -1.76 -20.18 -14.80
CA LYS A 126 -1.24 -19.68 -16.08
C LYS A 126 -0.38 -20.69 -16.85
N HIS A 127 0.19 -21.67 -16.15
CA HIS A 127 1.06 -22.70 -16.72
C HIS A 127 0.35 -24.05 -16.93
N VAL A 128 -0.88 -24.18 -16.44
CA VAL A 128 -1.67 -25.41 -16.57
C VAL A 128 -2.23 -25.49 -17.99
N LYS A 129 -1.90 -26.56 -18.71
CA LYS A 129 -2.40 -26.79 -20.08
C LYS A 129 -3.85 -27.28 -20.08
N ASN A 130 -4.16 -28.28 -19.25
CA ASN A 130 -5.48 -28.90 -19.16
C ASN A 130 -6.18 -28.47 -17.88
N GLN A 131 -7.10 -27.52 -18.00
CA GLN A 131 -7.82 -26.96 -16.85
C GLN A 131 -9.12 -27.73 -16.59
N THR A 132 -9.21 -28.37 -15.42
CA THR A 132 -10.46 -28.92 -14.89
C THR A 132 -11.19 -27.89 -14.03
N GLU A 133 -12.49 -28.07 -13.81
CA GLU A 133 -13.29 -27.19 -12.96
C GLU A 133 -12.75 -27.15 -11.52
N GLU A 134 -12.45 -28.32 -10.95
CA GLU A 134 -11.88 -28.44 -9.61
C GLU A 134 -10.56 -27.66 -9.48
N LEU A 135 -9.67 -27.81 -10.47
CA LEU A 135 -8.37 -27.14 -10.46
C LEU A 135 -8.51 -25.61 -10.58
N CYS A 136 -9.39 -25.13 -11.45
CA CYS A 136 -9.69 -23.70 -11.55
C CYS A 136 -10.26 -23.16 -10.24
N ARG A 137 -11.17 -23.90 -9.60
CA ARG A 137 -11.75 -23.54 -8.31
C ARG A 137 -10.69 -23.48 -7.21
N MET A 138 -9.78 -24.45 -7.14
CA MET A 138 -8.67 -24.45 -6.19
C MET A 138 -7.77 -23.22 -6.38
N ALA A 139 -7.40 -22.91 -7.63
CA ALA A 139 -6.57 -21.75 -7.95
C ALA A 139 -7.24 -20.42 -7.55
N VAL A 140 -8.52 -20.26 -7.88
CA VAL A 140 -9.30 -19.05 -7.57
C VAL A 140 -9.53 -18.87 -6.07
N LEU A 141 -9.79 -19.96 -5.34
CA LEU A 141 -9.92 -19.90 -3.87
C LEU A 141 -8.62 -19.50 -3.19
N GLN A 142 -7.48 -19.94 -3.73
CA GLN A 142 -6.17 -19.55 -3.24
C GLN A 142 -5.88 -18.07 -3.55
N ASN A 143 -6.18 -17.62 -4.77
CA ASN A 143 -6.03 -16.24 -5.21
C ASN A 143 -7.06 -15.88 -6.28
N GLY A 144 -7.99 -14.98 -5.95
CA GLY A 144 -9.08 -14.57 -6.85
C GLY A 144 -8.60 -14.03 -8.21
N LEU A 145 -7.37 -13.50 -8.32
CA LEU A 145 -6.81 -13.05 -9.60
C LEU A 145 -6.46 -14.19 -10.55
N ALA A 146 -6.37 -15.44 -10.07
CA ALA A 146 -6.18 -16.60 -10.92
C ALA A 146 -7.28 -16.73 -11.98
N LEU A 147 -8.45 -16.09 -11.76
CA LEU A 147 -9.52 -15.96 -12.73
C LEU A 147 -9.04 -15.42 -14.11
N GLN A 148 -8.00 -14.59 -14.14
CA GLN A 148 -7.38 -14.12 -15.39
C GLN A 148 -6.95 -15.26 -16.31
N TYR A 149 -6.51 -16.39 -15.74
CA TYR A 149 -5.98 -17.53 -16.47
C TYR A 149 -7.00 -18.64 -16.69
N VAL A 150 -8.21 -18.50 -16.16
CA VAL A 150 -9.30 -19.46 -16.35
C VAL A 150 -9.81 -19.35 -17.80
N GLN A 151 -9.68 -20.45 -18.55
CA GLN A 151 -10.10 -20.50 -19.95
C GLN A 151 -11.63 -20.39 -20.06
N ASN A 152 -12.35 -21.21 -19.30
CA ASN A 152 -13.82 -21.29 -19.27
C ASN A 152 -14.35 -20.79 -17.94
N GLN A 153 -14.78 -19.53 -17.89
CA GLN A 153 -15.33 -18.93 -16.67
C GLN A 153 -16.81 -19.28 -16.52
N THR A 154 -17.17 -19.86 -15.37
CA THR A 154 -18.56 -20.00 -14.94
C THR A 154 -18.95 -18.84 -14.03
N GLU A 155 -20.25 -18.55 -13.93
CA GLU A 155 -20.76 -17.51 -13.04
C GLU A 155 -20.39 -17.77 -11.58
N GLU A 156 -20.57 -18.99 -11.10
CA GLU A 156 -20.20 -19.39 -9.73
C GLU A 156 -18.71 -19.19 -9.45
N LEU A 157 -17.84 -19.55 -10.39
CA LEU A 157 -16.39 -19.33 -10.23
C LEU A 157 -16.04 -17.83 -10.18
N CYS A 158 -16.72 -17.01 -10.98
CA CYS A 158 -16.55 -15.55 -10.94
C CYS A 158 -17.01 -14.96 -9.60
N LYS A 159 -18.15 -15.41 -9.07
CA LYS A 159 -18.66 -15.00 -7.75
C LYS A 159 -17.67 -15.35 -6.64
N ILE A 160 -17.09 -16.56 -6.67
CA ILE A 160 -16.02 -16.95 -5.74
C ILE A 160 -14.82 -15.99 -5.88
N ALA A 161 -14.34 -15.76 -7.10
CA ALA A 161 -13.15 -14.95 -7.35
C ALA A 161 -13.24 -13.53 -6.77
N VAL A 162 -14.41 -12.88 -6.87
CA VAL A 162 -14.61 -11.52 -6.36
C VAL A 162 -14.81 -11.45 -4.85
N GLN A 163 -15.02 -12.58 -4.17
CA GLN A 163 -15.26 -12.66 -2.72
C GLN A 163 -14.05 -13.13 -1.91
N VAL A 164 -13.06 -13.74 -2.55
CA VAL A 164 -11.85 -14.25 -1.89
C VAL A 164 -11.05 -13.10 -1.26
N ASN A 165 -10.72 -13.23 0.02
CA ASN A 165 -9.86 -12.30 0.74
C ASN A 165 -8.39 -12.61 0.44
N HIS A 166 -7.62 -11.63 -0.02
CA HIS A 166 -6.16 -11.75 -0.10
C HIS A 166 -5.48 -11.05 1.09
N PRO A 167 -4.72 -11.75 1.95
CA PRO A 167 -4.17 -11.18 3.17
C PRO A 167 -3.20 -10.02 2.93
N TYR A 168 -2.51 -10.02 1.79
CA TYR A 168 -1.45 -9.04 1.49
C TYR A 168 -1.86 -7.93 0.53
N HIS A 169 -3.03 -8.02 -0.11
CA HIS A 169 -3.40 -7.08 -1.17
C HIS A 169 -4.91 -6.80 -1.17
N LYS A 170 -5.34 -5.89 -0.28
CA LYS A 170 -6.74 -5.48 -0.15
C LYS A 170 -7.28 -4.74 -1.38
N ASP A 171 -6.39 -4.15 -2.19
CA ASP A 171 -6.74 -3.39 -3.39
C ASP A 171 -6.92 -4.26 -4.65
N LEU A 172 -6.72 -5.58 -4.54
CA LEU A 172 -6.93 -6.47 -5.67
C LEU A 172 -8.40 -6.59 -6.02
N VAL A 173 -8.72 -6.34 -7.28
CA VAL A 173 -10.06 -6.47 -7.82
C VAL A 173 -10.06 -7.57 -8.88
N ALA A 174 -10.60 -8.74 -8.56
CA ALA A 174 -10.78 -9.83 -9.52
C ALA A 174 -11.82 -9.52 -10.60
N LEU A 175 -12.75 -8.58 -10.32
CA LEU A 175 -13.80 -8.16 -11.27
C LEU A 175 -13.24 -7.73 -12.63
N LYS A 176 -12.01 -7.18 -12.67
CA LYS A 176 -11.34 -6.79 -13.92
C LYS A 176 -11.12 -7.94 -14.91
N TYR A 177 -11.07 -9.18 -14.40
CA TYR A 177 -10.86 -10.39 -15.21
C TYR A 177 -12.15 -11.16 -15.50
N VAL A 178 -13.29 -10.71 -14.98
CA VAL A 178 -14.59 -11.31 -15.26
C VAL A 178 -14.98 -10.94 -16.70
N LYS A 179 -15.11 -11.96 -17.56
CA LYS A 179 -15.49 -11.79 -18.97
C LYS A 179 -16.94 -11.34 -19.13
N ASN A 180 -17.86 -11.98 -18.40
CA ASN A 180 -19.28 -11.63 -18.40
C ASN A 180 -19.70 -11.10 -17.02
N LYS A 181 -19.81 -9.77 -16.89
CA LYS A 181 -20.07 -9.09 -15.63
C LYS A 181 -21.57 -8.95 -15.39
N THR A 182 -22.19 -9.96 -14.79
CA THR A 182 -23.60 -9.87 -14.37
C THR A 182 -23.77 -8.84 -13.25
N ASP A 183 -24.97 -8.30 -13.10
CA ASP A 183 -25.28 -7.32 -12.04
C ASP A 183 -24.99 -7.91 -10.65
N GLU A 184 -25.25 -9.20 -10.46
CA GLU A 184 -24.98 -9.90 -9.21
C GLU A 184 -23.48 -10.01 -8.91
N ILE A 185 -22.65 -10.37 -9.90
CA ILE A 185 -21.19 -10.41 -9.74
C ILE A 185 -20.65 -9.00 -9.44
N CYS A 186 -21.12 -7.97 -10.15
CA CYS A 186 -20.72 -6.58 -9.92
C CYS A 186 -21.08 -6.14 -8.50
N LYS A 187 -22.30 -6.43 -8.05
CA LYS A 187 -22.77 -6.09 -6.71
C LYS A 187 -21.93 -6.76 -5.63
N LEU A 188 -21.72 -8.08 -5.74
CA LEU A 188 -20.87 -8.84 -4.82
C LEU A 188 -19.45 -8.25 -4.76
N ALA A 189 -18.86 -7.93 -5.91
CA ALA A 189 -17.52 -7.34 -5.97
C ALA A 189 -17.44 -5.98 -5.27
N VAL A 190 -18.44 -5.11 -5.49
CA VAL A 190 -18.49 -3.76 -4.90
C VAL A 190 -18.77 -3.82 -3.40
N GLU A 191 -19.69 -4.67 -2.94
CA GLU A 191 -19.94 -4.89 -1.51
C GLU A 191 -18.68 -5.39 -0.78
N LYS A 192 -17.85 -6.16 -1.49
CA LYS A 192 -16.57 -6.64 -0.96
C LYS A 192 -15.49 -5.56 -0.94
N ASN A 193 -15.38 -4.81 -2.03
CA ASN A 193 -14.40 -3.74 -2.20
C ASN A 193 -14.99 -2.64 -3.09
N ALA A 194 -15.30 -1.49 -2.49
CA ALA A 194 -15.83 -0.32 -3.18
C ALA A 194 -15.01 0.13 -4.40
N MET A 195 -13.69 -0.11 -4.42
CA MET A 195 -12.85 0.23 -5.58
C MET A 195 -13.16 -0.63 -6.80
N ALA A 196 -13.84 -1.77 -6.63
CA ALA A 196 -14.29 -2.61 -7.74
C ALA A 196 -15.24 -1.88 -8.70
N LEU A 197 -15.88 -0.78 -8.24
CA LEU A 197 -16.71 0.08 -9.08
C LEU A 197 -15.98 0.56 -10.35
N GLU A 198 -14.66 0.69 -10.32
CA GLU A 198 -13.80 1.00 -11.48
C GLU A 198 -14.06 0.08 -12.68
N TYR A 199 -14.30 -1.21 -12.42
CA TYR A 199 -14.43 -2.25 -13.42
C TYR A 199 -15.88 -2.59 -13.76
N VAL A 200 -16.84 -1.81 -13.23
CA VAL A 200 -18.26 -1.96 -13.54
C VAL A 200 -18.59 -1.15 -14.80
N GLU A 201 -19.08 -1.85 -15.82
CA GLU A 201 -19.45 -1.23 -17.10
C GLU A 201 -20.74 -0.42 -16.96
N ASN A 202 -21.81 -1.05 -16.47
CA ASN A 202 -23.11 -0.45 -16.25
C ASN A 202 -23.30 -0.11 -14.76
N GLN A 203 -23.05 1.15 -14.41
CA GLN A 203 -23.18 1.63 -13.04
C GLN A 203 -24.61 2.10 -12.77
N THR A 204 -25.33 1.38 -11.91
CA THR A 204 -26.63 1.84 -11.38
C THR A 204 -26.40 2.81 -10.22
N GLU A 205 -27.40 3.65 -9.94
CA GLU A 205 -27.36 4.58 -8.80
C GLU A 205 -27.16 3.85 -7.47
N GLU A 206 -27.90 2.75 -7.26
CA GLU A 206 -27.80 1.92 -6.06
C GLU A 206 -26.40 1.33 -5.88
N LEU A 207 -25.80 0.80 -6.96
CA LEU A 207 -24.45 0.23 -6.90
C LEU A 207 -23.40 1.31 -6.61
N CYS A 208 -23.53 2.50 -7.20
CA CYS A 208 -22.67 3.64 -6.88
C CYS A 208 -22.81 4.04 -5.42
N LYS A 209 -24.05 4.07 -4.90
CA LYS A 209 -24.36 4.41 -3.51
C LYS A 209 -23.69 3.43 -2.53
N ILE A 210 -23.81 2.11 -2.78
CA ILE A 210 -23.12 1.07 -1.99
C ILE A 210 -21.62 1.35 -1.95
N ALA A 211 -21.00 1.61 -3.10
CA ALA A 211 -19.56 1.86 -3.19
C ALA A 211 -19.14 3.10 -2.39
N VAL A 212 -19.81 4.24 -2.57
CA VAL A 212 -19.43 5.50 -1.91
C VAL A 212 -19.72 5.49 -0.41
N GLN A 213 -20.76 4.77 0.05
CA GLN A 213 -21.06 4.60 1.47
C GLN A 213 -19.99 3.75 2.17
N GLN A 214 -19.49 2.72 1.50
CA GLN A 214 -18.41 1.90 2.03
C GLN A 214 -17.07 2.63 2.02
N ASN A 215 -16.77 3.39 0.97
CA ASN A 215 -15.56 4.20 0.87
C ASN A 215 -15.81 5.42 -0.02
N GLY A 216 -15.83 6.62 0.58
CA GLY A 216 -16.08 7.88 -0.14
C GLY A 216 -15.13 8.13 -1.32
N VAL A 217 -13.90 7.58 -1.28
CA VAL A 217 -12.93 7.68 -2.39
C VAL A 217 -13.41 6.96 -3.65
N ALA A 218 -14.35 6.00 -3.55
CA ALA A 218 -14.95 5.31 -4.70
C ALA A 218 -15.65 6.28 -5.66
N LEU A 219 -15.99 7.49 -5.20
CA LEU A 219 -16.53 8.56 -6.01
C LEU A 219 -15.66 8.88 -7.25
N LYS A 220 -14.35 8.63 -7.18
CA LYS A 220 -13.44 8.78 -8.34
C LYS A 220 -13.83 7.91 -9.54
N TYR A 221 -14.50 6.78 -9.30
CA TYR A 221 -14.92 5.81 -10.32
C TYR A 221 -16.38 5.95 -10.74
N VAL A 222 -17.15 6.81 -10.06
CA VAL A 222 -18.54 7.09 -10.43
C VAL A 222 -18.55 7.89 -11.74
N LYS A 223 -19.09 7.31 -12.80
CA LYS A 223 -19.17 7.94 -14.13
C LYS A 223 -20.06 9.19 -14.08
N ASN A 224 -21.27 9.02 -13.54
CA ASN A 224 -22.29 10.05 -13.42
C ASN A 224 -22.47 10.44 -11.94
N GLN A 225 -21.76 11.49 -11.50
CA GLN A 225 -21.86 11.97 -10.13
C GLN A 225 -23.13 12.81 -9.95
N THR A 226 -23.99 12.39 -9.02
CA THR A 226 -25.11 13.21 -8.53
C THR A 226 -24.67 13.98 -7.29
N GLU A 227 -25.36 15.08 -6.98
CA GLU A 227 -25.10 15.86 -5.77
C GLU A 227 -25.22 14.98 -4.51
N GLU A 228 -26.22 14.11 -4.47
CA GLU A 228 -26.44 13.18 -3.35
C GLU A 228 -25.27 12.22 -3.15
N LEU A 229 -24.78 11.60 -4.24
CA LEU A 229 -23.61 10.71 -4.15
C LEU A 229 -22.36 11.47 -3.68
N CYS A 230 -22.18 12.72 -4.10
CA CYS A 230 -21.08 13.55 -3.64
C CYS A 230 -21.20 13.89 -2.15
N LYS A 231 -22.40 14.23 -1.65
CA LYS A 231 -22.65 14.49 -0.23
C LYS A 231 -22.36 13.26 0.63
N ILE A 232 -22.89 12.10 0.24
CA ILE A 232 -22.61 10.83 0.90
C ILE A 232 -21.10 10.58 0.96
N ALA A 233 -20.42 10.72 -0.18
CA ALA A 233 -18.99 10.43 -0.28
C ALA A 233 -18.14 11.30 0.68
N VAL A 234 -18.40 12.60 0.77
CA VAL A 234 -17.59 13.51 1.62
C VAL A 234 -17.88 13.36 3.11
N GLN A 235 -18.98 12.73 3.49
CA GLN A 235 -19.35 12.47 4.89
C GLN A 235 -18.78 11.13 5.41
N VAL A 236 -18.24 10.28 4.54
CA VAL A 236 -17.59 9.03 4.95
C VAL A 236 -16.19 9.33 5.47
N HIS A 237 -15.93 8.98 6.73
CA HIS A 237 -14.60 9.12 7.33
C HIS A 237 -13.61 8.19 6.62
N SER A 238 -12.59 8.77 5.98
CA SER A 238 -11.55 8.07 5.25
C SER A 238 -10.19 8.50 5.77
N THR A 239 -9.36 7.54 6.19
CA THR A 239 -8.00 7.80 6.68
C THR A 239 -6.96 7.84 5.56
N LEU A 240 -7.33 7.43 4.33
CA LEU A 240 -6.40 7.26 3.22
C LEU A 240 -6.36 8.45 2.26
N ASP A 241 -7.52 9.02 1.91
CA ASP A 241 -7.62 10.17 1.01
C ASP A 241 -8.96 10.90 1.21
N CYS A 242 -9.02 12.16 0.80
CA CYS A 242 -10.21 13.01 0.93
C CYS A 242 -11.14 12.87 -0.29
N PRO A 243 -12.40 12.44 -0.13
CA PRO A 243 -13.35 12.29 -1.24
C PRO A 243 -13.63 13.59 -2.01
N LEU A 244 -13.53 14.75 -1.35
CA LEU A 244 -13.80 16.06 -1.96
C LEU A 244 -12.91 16.34 -3.19
N LYS A 245 -11.68 15.79 -3.20
CA LYS A 245 -10.75 15.86 -4.33
C LYS A 245 -11.34 15.30 -5.63
N TYR A 246 -12.25 14.34 -5.54
CA TYR A 246 -12.85 13.65 -6.68
C TYR A 246 -14.22 14.18 -7.08
N VAL A 247 -14.75 15.17 -6.35
CA VAL A 247 -16.01 15.85 -6.69
C VAL A 247 -15.77 16.74 -7.92
N LYS A 248 -16.43 16.41 -9.04
CA LYS A 248 -16.31 17.18 -10.30
C LYS A 248 -16.89 18.59 -10.13
N ASN A 249 -18.12 18.66 -9.60
CA ASN A 249 -18.87 19.90 -9.38
C ASN A 249 -19.05 20.15 -7.88
N GLN A 250 -18.20 21.01 -7.31
CA GLN A 250 -18.26 21.36 -5.90
C GLN A 250 -19.32 22.45 -5.66
N THR A 251 -20.43 22.08 -5.02
CA THR A 251 -21.38 23.06 -4.47
C THR A 251 -20.91 23.55 -3.11
N GLU A 252 -21.36 24.72 -2.68
CA GLU A 252 -21.04 25.25 -1.36
C GLU A 252 -21.42 24.26 -0.25
N GLU A 253 -22.57 23.60 -0.39
CA GLU A 253 -23.04 22.61 0.58
C GLU A 253 -22.13 21.38 0.66
N ILE A 254 -21.68 20.83 -0.49
CA ILE A 254 -20.72 19.72 -0.51
C ILE A 254 -19.41 20.13 0.18
N CYS A 255 -18.93 21.34 -0.09
CA CYS A 255 -17.70 21.85 0.54
C CYS A 255 -17.86 22.01 2.06
N LYS A 256 -18.99 22.56 2.53
CA LYS A 256 -19.29 22.68 3.96
C LYS A 256 -19.31 21.32 4.66
N LEU A 257 -20.05 20.35 4.10
CA LEU A 257 -20.10 19.00 4.63
C LEU A 257 -18.72 18.34 4.70
N ALA A 258 -17.90 18.52 3.65
CA ALA A 258 -16.55 17.99 3.62
C ALA A 258 -15.66 18.57 4.73
N VAL A 259 -15.62 19.90 4.90
CA VAL A 259 -14.77 20.53 5.92
C VAL A 259 -15.28 20.33 7.35
N GLN A 260 -16.58 20.14 7.52
CA GLN A 260 -17.17 19.74 8.81
C GLN A 260 -16.81 18.28 9.16
N THR A 261 -16.61 17.43 8.15
CA THR A 261 -16.18 16.03 8.36
C THR A 261 -14.67 15.94 8.60
N ASP A 262 -13.87 16.65 7.80
CA ASP A 262 -12.41 16.77 7.92
C ASP A 262 -11.99 18.21 7.58
N GLY A 263 -11.58 19.00 8.57
CA GLY A 263 -11.21 20.41 8.38
C GLY A 263 -10.09 20.59 7.35
N ARG A 264 -9.19 19.60 7.22
CA ARG A 264 -8.09 19.62 6.24
C ARG A 264 -8.57 19.41 4.79
N ALA A 265 -9.82 18.96 4.59
CA ALA A 265 -10.45 18.93 3.28
C ALA A 265 -10.49 20.31 2.60
N LEU A 266 -10.35 21.40 3.37
CA LEU A 266 -10.24 22.77 2.86
C LEU A 266 -9.18 22.91 1.76
N LYS A 267 -8.10 22.13 1.83
CA LYS A 267 -7.05 22.06 0.80
C LYS A 267 -7.60 21.75 -0.61
N TYR A 268 -8.71 21.03 -0.71
CA TYR A 268 -9.33 20.61 -1.96
C TYR A 268 -10.54 21.46 -2.38
N VAL A 269 -10.93 22.46 -1.57
CA VAL A 269 -12.00 23.39 -1.90
C VAL A 269 -11.50 24.36 -2.98
N LYS A 270 -12.15 24.37 -4.15
CA LYS A 270 -11.78 25.25 -5.26
C LYS A 270 -12.11 26.72 -4.99
N ASN A 271 -13.29 26.96 -4.43
CA ASN A 271 -13.80 28.31 -4.13
C ASN A 271 -14.04 28.41 -2.62
N GLN A 272 -13.09 28.99 -1.89
CA GLN A 272 -13.17 29.16 -0.45
C GLN A 272 -13.99 30.40 -0.10
N THR A 273 -15.16 30.21 0.51
CA THR A 273 -15.91 31.30 1.16
C THR A 273 -15.43 31.46 2.60
N GLU A 274 -15.64 32.65 3.17
CA GLU A 274 -15.29 32.91 4.57
C GLU A 274 -15.95 31.90 5.52
N GLU A 275 -17.20 31.53 5.24
CA GLU A 275 -17.94 30.55 6.03
C GLU A 275 -17.33 29.14 5.94
N ILE A 276 -16.94 28.68 4.74
CA ILE A 276 -16.26 27.38 4.58
C ILE A 276 -14.93 27.39 5.35
N CYS A 277 -14.15 28.47 5.26
CA CYS A 277 -12.89 28.60 5.99
C CYS A 277 -13.11 28.55 7.50
N LYS A 278 -14.11 29.28 8.02
CA LYS A 278 -14.46 29.27 9.44
C LYS A 278 -14.85 27.87 9.91
N LEU A 279 -15.73 27.18 9.18
CA LEU A 279 -16.11 25.81 9.50
C LEU A 279 -14.90 24.86 9.52
N ALA A 280 -13.99 24.99 8.56
CA ALA A 280 -12.77 24.18 8.51
C ALA A 280 -11.86 24.38 9.74
N VAL A 281 -11.57 25.64 10.10
CA VAL A 281 -10.69 25.93 11.25
C VAL A 281 -11.37 25.72 12.60
N GLN A 282 -12.70 25.75 12.66
CA GLN A 282 -13.48 25.34 13.83
C GLN A 282 -13.35 23.83 14.06
N GLN A 283 -13.30 23.04 12.98
CA GLN A 283 -13.16 21.59 13.03
C GLN A 283 -11.71 21.18 13.38
N ASP A 284 -10.72 21.70 12.67
CA ASP A 284 -9.29 21.50 12.93
C ASP A 284 -8.55 22.82 12.75
N GLY A 285 -8.03 23.40 13.84
CA GLY A 285 -7.28 24.66 13.80
C GLY A 285 -6.09 24.63 12.83
N TRP A 286 -5.49 23.46 12.55
CA TRP A 286 -4.42 23.32 11.55
C TRP A 286 -4.88 23.57 10.11
N ALA A 287 -6.19 23.48 9.83
CA ALA A 287 -6.74 23.81 8.52
C ALA A 287 -6.43 25.25 8.09
N LEU A 288 -6.02 26.13 9.00
CA LEU A 288 -5.55 27.49 8.71
C LEU A 288 -4.41 27.50 7.67
N GLU A 289 -3.58 26.45 7.64
CA GLU A 289 -2.54 26.26 6.62
C GLU A 289 -3.07 26.37 5.18
N PHE A 290 -4.32 25.93 4.96
CA PHE A 290 -4.93 25.87 3.63
C PHE A 290 -5.85 27.05 3.30
N VAL A 291 -6.02 28.01 4.22
CA VAL A 291 -6.85 29.20 4.00
C VAL A 291 -6.11 30.16 3.06
N GLN A 292 -6.71 30.43 1.89
CA GLN A 292 -6.11 31.31 0.88
C GLN A 292 -6.14 32.79 1.32
N ASN A 293 -7.26 33.25 1.88
CA ASN A 293 -7.47 34.62 2.33
C ASN A 293 -7.77 34.64 3.83
N GLN A 294 -6.73 34.87 4.65
CA GLN A 294 -6.86 34.88 6.11
C GLN A 294 -7.46 36.20 6.60
N THR A 295 -8.61 36.14 7.28
CA THR A 295 -9.18 37.26 8.04
C THR A 295 -8.83 37.13 9.52
N TYR A 296 -8.89 38.24 10.26
CA TYR A 296 -8.68 38.23 11.71
C TYR A 296 -9.58 37.20 12.41
N GLU A 297 -10.86 37.12 12.05
CA GLU A 297 -11.79 36.16 12.66
C GLU A 297 -11.44 34.71 12.34
N ILE A 298 -11.01 34.39 11.10
CA ILE A 298 -10.56 33.03 10.76
C ILE A 298 -9.32 32.66 11.57
N CYS A 299 -8.32 33.55 11.64
CA CYS A 299 -7.10 33.31 12.43
C CYS A 299 -7.43 33.12 13.91
N LYS A 300 -8.31 33.97 14.46
CA LYS A 300 -8.74 33.91 15.86
C LYS A 300 -9.39 32.58 16.18
N ILE A 301 -10.35 32.15 15.37
CA ILE A 301 -11.02 30.86 15.53
C ILE A 301 -10.01 29.70 15.49
N ALA A 302 -9.07 29.73 14.53
CA ALA A 302 -8.06 28.68 14.39
C ALA A 302 -7.17 28.56 15.63
N VAL A 303 -6.64 29.68 16.15
CA VAL A 303 -5.75 29.66 17.34
C VAL A 303 -6.52 29.37 18.63
N GLN A 304 -7.81 29.71 18.70
CA GLN A 304 -8.68 29.31 19.81
C GLN A 304 -8.91 27.80 19.81
N ASN A 305 -9.09 27.19 18.64
CA ASN A 305 -9.21 25.75 18.50
C ASN A 305 -7.88 25.06 18.87
N ASN A 306 -6.78 25.45 18.22
CA ASN A 306 -5.44 24.91 18.44
C ASN A 306 -4.38 26.04 18.47
N GLY A 307 -3.76 26.29 19.62
CA GLY A 307 -2.76 27.36 19.78
C GLY A 307 -1.60 27.28 18.78
N TYR A 308 -1.20 26.07 18.38
CA TYR A 308 -0.13 25.86 17.39
C TYR A 308 -0.50 26.30 15.96
N ALA A 309 -1.78 26.52 15.66
CA ALA A 309 -2.20 27.11 14.39
C ALA A 309 -1.56 28.49 14.16
N LEU A 310 -1.06 29.16 15.22
CA LEU A 310 -0.29 30.40 15.13
C LEU A 310 0.87 30.32 14.12
N LYS A 311 1.46 29.13 13.96
CA LYS A 311 2.48 28.84 12.94
C LYS A 311 2.07 29.26 11.53
N HIS A 312 0.79 29.15 11.20
CA HIS A 312 0.24 29.41 9.87
C HIS A 312 -0.41 30.80 9.74
N VAL A 313 -0.42 31.61 10.80
CA VAL A 313 -0.94 32.98 10.75
C VAL A 313 0.05 33.86 9.96
N GLN A 314 -0.40 34.40 8.83
CA GLN A 314 0.45 35.24 7.97
C GLN A 314 0.77 36.57 8.66
N ASN A 315 -0.27 37.25 9.15
CA ASN A 315 -0.18 38.56 9.82
C ASN A 315 -0.57 38.43 11.29
N GLN A 316 0.43 38.25 12.15
CA GLN A 316 0.23 38.11 13.60
C GLN A 316 -0.06 39.47 14.24
N THR A 317 -1.17 39.57 14.95
CA THR A 317 -1.45 40.69 15.86
C THR A 317 -1.17 40.26 17.30
N TYR A 318 -0.91 41.22 18.19
CA TYR A 318 -0.72 40.93 19.61
C TYR A 318 -1.88 40.11 20.20
N GLU A 319 -3.13 40.45 19.86
CA GLU A 319 -4.31 39.72 20.33
C GLU A 319 -4.34 38.26 19.84
N ILE A 320 -4.01 38.00 18.57
CA ILE A 320 -3.93 36.62 18.04
C ILE A 320 -2.83 35.82 18.74
N CYS A 321 -1.65 36.42 18.93
CA CYS A 321 -0.56 35.79 19.67
C CYS A 321 -0.97 35.48 21.12
N LYS A 322 -1.62 36.44 21.79
CA LYS A 322 -2.10 36.29 23.17
C LYS A 322 -3.08 35.14 23.30
N ILE A 323 -4.08 35.06 22.41
CA ILE A 323 -5.04 33.97 22.38
C ILE A 323 -4.34 32.63 22.15
N ALA A 324 -3.38 32.56 21.23
CA ALA A 324 -2.66 31.34 20.93
C ALA A 324 -1.84 30.82 22.13
N VAL A 325 -1.07 31.70 22.80
CA VAL A 325 -0.26 31.31 23.97
C VAL A 325 -1.11 31.01 25.20
N GLN A 326 -2.28 31.65 25.34
CA GLN A 326 -3.26 31.29 26.37
C GLN A 326 -3.91 29.93 26.11
N ARG A 327 -4.04 29.54 24.84
CA ARG A 327 -4.57 28.23 24.46
C ARG A 327 -3.54 27.12 24.64
N CYS A 328 -2.28 27.41 24.36
CA CYS A 328 -1.15 26.51 24.57
C CYS A 328 0.13 27.33 24.71
N GLY A 329 0.75 27.34 25.89
CA GLY A 329 1.94 28.15 26.18
C GLY A 329 3.10 27.88 25.23
N LEU A 330 3.24 26.63 24.75
CA LEU A 330 4.27 26.25 23.77
C LEU A 330 4.06 26.88 22.38
N ALA A 331 2.89 27.44 22.09
CA ALA A 331 2.69 28.23 20.87
C ALA A 331 3.58 29.49 20.81
N LEU A 332 4.22 29.88 21.93
CA LEU A 332 5.23 30.93 21.99
C LEU A 332 6.36 30.70 20.97
N GLU A 333 6.70 29.45 20.67
CA GLU A 333 7.64 29.06 19.60
C GLU A 333 7.37 29.78 18.27
N TYR A 334 6.09 30.05 17.96
CA TYR A 334 5.67 30.63 16.69
C TYR A 334 5.37 32.14 16.77
N VAL A 335 5.55 32.79 17.92
CA VAL A 335 5.34 34.23 18.08
C VAL A 335 6.52 35.00 17.48
N LYS A 336 6.28 35.75 16.41
CA LYS A 336 7.32 36.53 15.70
C LYS A 336 7.86 37.71 16.53
N ASN A 337 6.98 38.38 17.26
CA ASN A 337 7.30 39.53 18.10
C ASN A 337 6.89 39.26 19.54
N GLN A 338 7.81 38.72 20.33
CA GLN A 338 7.56 38.40 21.74
C GLN A 338 7.54 39.68 22.59
N THR A 339 6.54 39.78 23.47
CA THR A 339 6.50 40.80 24.54
C THR A 339 6.68 40.10 25.89
N ASP A 340 7.17 40.83 26.89
CA ASP A 340 7.34 40.28 28.25
C ASP A 340 6.03 39.69 28.78
N GLU A 341 4.88 40.31 28.48
CA GLU A 341 3.57 39.80 28.86
C GLU A 341 3.25 38.47 28.17
N LEU A 342 3.49 38.33 26.87
CA LEU A 342 3.25 37.07 26.14
C LEU A 342 4.16 35.95 26.67
N CYS A 343 5.43 36.25 26.94
CA CYS A 343 6.36 35.29 27.54
C CYS A 343 5.91 34.85 28.93
N LYS A 344 5.46 35.78 29.78
CA LYS A 344 4.92 35.47 31.10
C LYS A 344 3.67 34.57 31.01
N ILE A 345 2.72 34.92 30.15
CA ILE A 345 1.51 34.12 29.94
C ILE A 345 1.88 32.69 29.49
N ALA A 346 2.77 32.58 28.50
CA ALA A 346 3.19 31.29 27.96
C ALA A 346 3.87 30.39 29.00
N VAL A 347 4.82 30.93 29.77
CA VAL A 347 5.56 30.20 30.82
C VAL A 347 4.64 29.83 32.00
N GLN A 348 3.67 30.69 32.32
CA GLN A 348 2.66 30.40 33.35
C GLN A 348 1.72 29.26 32.95
N ASP A 349 1.36 29.17 31.67
CA ASP A 349 0.56 28.07 31.13
C ASP A 349 1.38 26.77 31.06
N ASN A 350 2.57 26.83 30.43
CA ASN A 350 3.50 25.72 30.30
C ASN A 350 4.93 26.19 30.54
N PHE A 351 5.55 25.74 31.63
CA PHE A 351 6.88 26.19 32.02
C PHE A 351 7.96 25.82 30.99
N HIS A 352 7.76 24.78 30.18
CA HIS A 352 8.66 24.44 29.06
C HIS A 352 8.67 25.50 27.94
N ALA A 353 7.69 26.42 27.92
CA ALA A 353 7.72 27.55 26.99
C ALA A 353 8.94 28.46 27.21
N ILE A 354 9.63 28.38 28.36
CA ILE A 354 10.87 29.12 28.64
C ILE A 354 11.94 28.86 27.59
N ASP A 355 11.98 27.65 27.02
CA ASP A 355 12.94 27.25 25.98
C ASP A 355 12.75 28.05 24.68
N PHE A 356 11.57 28.62 24.46
CA PHE A 356 11.23 29.42 23.28
C PHE A 356 11.30 30.94 23.53
N VAL A 357 11.58 31.39 24.76
CA VAL A 357 11.72 32.82 25.08
C VAL A 357 13.05 33.34 24.55
N ILE A 358 13.02 34.40 23.71
CA ILE A 358 14.23 34.99 23.13
C ILE A 358 15.09 35.68 24.20
N ASN A 359 14.47 36.45 25.09
CA ASN A 359 15.14 37.18 26.16
C ASN A 359 14.67 36.65 27.51
N GLN A 360 15.36 35.63 28.03
CA GLN A 360 15.03 35.06 29.33
C GLN A 360 15.42 36.03 30.46
N THR A 361 14.55 36.16 31.46
CA THR A 361 14.74 37.02 32.63
C THR A 361 14.65 36.21 33.91
N GLU A 362 15.25 36.71 35.00
CA GLU A 362 15.13 36.08 36.32
C GLU A 362 13.67 35.95 36.77
N GLU A 363 12.80 36.89 36.38
CA GLU A 363 11.37 36.85 36.70
C GLU A 363 10.70 35.63 36.05
N LEU A 364 11.02 35.31 34.80
CA LEU A 364 10.48 34.13 34.12
C LEU A 364 10.98 32.84 34.74
N TRP A 365 12.27 32.77 35.12
CA TRP A 365 12.83 31.60 35.79
C TRP A 365 12.22 31.35 37.18
N LYS A 366 11.86 32.40 37.93
CA LYS A 366 11.10 32.25 39.18
C LYS A 366 9.74 31.57 38.96
N ILE A 367 9.03 31.93 37.88
CA ILE A 367 7.76 31.29 37.52
C ILE A 367 7.97 29.80 37.21
N VAL A 368 9.04 29.45 36.49
CA VAL A 368 9.41 28.06 36.17
C VAL A 368 9.70 27.25 37.45
N ASP A 369 10.51 27.80 38.36
CA ASP A 369 10.87 27.14 39.63
C ASP A 369 9.64 26.90 40.52
N GLU A 370 8.73 27.87 40.60
CA GLU A 370 7.47 27.73 41.33
C GLU A 370 6.59 26.61 40.78
N LYS A 371 6.48 26.48 39.45
CA LYS A 371 5.71 25.42 38.79
C LYS A 371 6.34 24.04 38.96
N ASN A 372 7.65 23.92 38.76
CA ASN A 372 8.38 22.66 38.97
C ASN A 372 8.21 22.13 40.41
N LYS A 373 8.25 23.01 41.40
CA LYS A 373 8.02 22.65 42.80
C LYS A 373 6.60 22.08 43.02
N LEU A 374 5.58 22.70 42.43
CA LEU A 374 4.20 22.23 42.54
C LEU A 374 4.01 20.85 41.90
N ASP A 375 4.63 20.60 40.75
CA ASP A 375 4.56 19.30 40.06
C ASP A 375 5.27 18.19 40.85
N LEU A 376 6.43 18.48 41.44
CA LEU A 376 7.14 17.57 42.35
C LEU A 376 6.30 17.24 43.60
N GLU A 377 5.68 18.25 44.22
CA GLU A 377 4.79 18.06 45.37
C GLU A 377 3.56 17.20 45.02
N TYR A 378 2.98 17.38 43.83
CA TYR A 378 1.87 16.56 43.34
C TYR A 378 2.29 15.10 43.09
N TYR A 379 3.43 14.88 42.44
CA TYR A 379 3.96 13.55 42.18
C TYR A 379 4.22 12.76 43.47
N ILE A 380 4.86 13.39 44.46
CA ILE A 380 5.13 12.79 45.77
C ILE A 380 3.82 12.40 46.48
N LYS A 381 2.80 13.26 46.45
CA LYS A 381 1.49 12.97 47.07
C LYS A 381 0.75 11.79 46.45
N ASN A 382 0.97 11.51 45.16
CA ASN A 382 0.31 10.41 44.46
C ASN A 382 1.09 9.09 44.47
N GLN A 383 2.35 9.08 44.93
CA GLN A 383 3.15 7.87 45.17
C GLN A 383 2.96 7.30 46.60
N ILE A 384 2.31 8.05 47.50
CA ILE A 384 2.09 7.67 48.91
C ILE A 384 0.64 7.15 49.14
N LYS A 385 -0.14 6.94 48.08
CA LYS A 385 -1.42 6.21 48.08
C LYS A 385 -1.24 4.87 47.39
#